data_AF-A0AAE4D5P2-F1
#
_entry.id   AF-A0AAE4D5P2-F1
#
_cell.length_a   1.000
_cell.length_b   1.000
_cell.length_c   1.000
_cell.angle_alpha   90.00
_cell.angle_beta   90.00
_cell.angle_gamma   90.00
#
_symmetry.space_group_name_H-M   'P 1'
#
loop_
_entity.id
_entity.type
_entity.pdbx_description
1 polymer ?
#
loop_
_entity_poly.entity_id
_entity_poly.type
_entity_poly.pdbx_seq_one_letter_code
_entity_poly.pdbx_strand_id
1 'polypeptide(L)'
;AGAGVAGGGADAAAAEGLGASSEARFRLHRAVGGLIAALAARGPLVLLLDDLHWADAASLELALHLLRQPPSAGVLFVVASRPGAAATALAEAGRDLPERRSLQLGPLPEAAARTLLAQADDADELLARAHGNPFFLLELARGHRSGDAVPGSVLAAVEATVQALPAAARALLEGGALAGDPFALDLAAVAADLPAGTAAAAVDALLDARLLELDGGDLRCRFRHPLVREAVHARISVQRRQAGHAALARELTARGADPRVVAPHLVVSAAPGDETAIGLLEAPAGSAHATAPDAAARWLEAAERLLPADAGDRRL
;
A
#
# COMPACT_ATOMS: atom_id res chain seq x y z
N ALA A 1 8.34 -38.87 -55.08
CA ALA A 1 8.16 -37.40 -54.98
C ALA A 1 6.73 -37.14 -54.52
N GLY A 2 6.53 -36.37 -53.45
CA GLY A 2 5.20 -35.99 -52.98
C GLY A 2 5.02 -36.09 -51.47
N ALA A 3 5.77 -35.28 -50.72
CA ALA A 3 5.38 -34.92 -49.35
C ALA A 3 4.36 -33.77 -49.45
N GLY A 4 3.10 -34.05 -49.12
CA GLY A 4 2.02 -33.07 -49.08
C GLY A 4 1.98 -32.39 -47.72
N VAL A 5 2.19 -31.08 -47.73
CA VAL A 5 2.06 -30.17 -46.59
C VAL A 5 0.57 -29.89 -46.36
N ALA A 6 0.05 -30.24 -45.18
CA ALA A 6 -1.30 -29.88 -44.74
C ALA A 6 -1.23 -29.34 -43.31
N GLY A 7 -0.84 -28.06 -43.19
CA GLY A 7 -0.73 -27.35 -41.91
C GLY A 7 -1.15 -25.87 -41.96
N GLY A 8 -1.84 -25.43 -43.02
CA GLY A 8 -2.11 -23.99 -43.25
C GLY A 8 -3.50 -23.47 -42.86
N GLY A 9 -4.46 -24.35 -42.57
CA GLY A 9 -5.87 -23.93 -42.43
C GLY A 9 -6.27 -23.33 -41.08
N ALA A 10 -5.68 -23.80 -39.98
CA ALA A 10 -6.02 -23.34 -38.64
C ALA A 10 -5.38 -21.99 -38.29
N ASP A 11 -4.18 -21.72 -38.82
CA ASP A 11 -3.43 -20.48 -38.59
C ASP A 11 -4.01 -19.31 -39.40
N ALA A 12 -4.54 -19.59 -40.60
CA ALA A 12 -5.17 -18.58 -41.45
C ALA A 12 -6.50 -18.06 -40.87
N ALA A 13 -7.35 -18.95 -40.31
CA ALA A 13 -8.61 -18.54 -39.70
C ALA A 13 -8.41 -17.75 -38.38
N ALA A 14 -7.38 -18.09 -37.61
CA ALA A 14 -6.99 -17.33 -36.42
C ALA A 14 -6.41 -15.95 -36.81
N ALA A 15 -5.58 -15.89 -37.85
CA ALA A 15 -5.02 -14.63 -38.38
C ALA A 15 -6.10 -13.74 -39.01
N GLU A 16 -7.08 -14.29 -39.74
CA GLU A 16 -8.23 -13.55 -40.28
C GLU A 16 -9.14 -13.03 -39.16
N GLY A 17 -9.41 -13.84 -38.12
CA GLY A 17 -10.19 -13.41 -36.95
C GLY A 17 -9.52 -12.31 -36.13
N LEU A 18 -8.19 -12.40 -35.94
CA LEU A 18 -7.37 -11.35 -35.31
C LEU A 18 -7.30 -10.09 -36.17
N GLY A 19 -7.19 -10.24 -37.49
CA GLY A 19 -7.20 -9.14 -38.46
C GLY A 19 -8.54 -8.39 -38.49
N ALA A 20 -9.66 -9.11 -38.50
CA ALA A 20 -11.00 -8.51 -38.46
C ALA A 20 -11.27 -7.76 -37.14
N SER A 21 -10.78 -8.29 -36.01
CA SER A 21 -10.87 -7.64 -34.70
C SER A 21 -9.99 -6.37 -34.61
N SER A 22 -8.77 -6.42 -35.16
CA SER A 22 -7.86 -5.27 -35.23
C SER A 22 -8.43 -4.15 -36.11
N GLU A 23 -8.98 -4.50 -37.28
CA GLU A 23 -9.58 -3.53 -38.19
C GLU A 23 -10.86 -2.90 -37.59
N ALA A 24 -11.70 -3.70 -36.92
CA ALA A 24 -12.85 -3.19 -36.19
C ALA A 24 -12.45 -2.21 -35.07
N ARG A 25 -11.39 -2.53 -34.32
CA ARG A 25 -10.84 -1.66 -33.27
C ARG A 25 -10.29 -0.35 -33.84
N PHE A 26 -9.55 -0.42 -34.94
CA PHE A 26 -9.06 0.78 -35.63
C PHE A 26 -10.21 1.67 -36.12
N ARG A 27 -11.26 1.07 -36.71
CA ARG A 27 -12.47 1.80 -37.12
C ARG A 27 -13.17 2.46 -35.94
N LEU A 28 -13.29 1.76 -34.80
CA LEU A 28 -13.86 2.31 -33.57
C LEU A 28 -13.05 3.51 -33.07
N HIS A 29 -11.73 3.38 -32.96
CA HIS A 29 -10.86 4.46 -32.48
C HIS A 29 -10.97 5.71 -33.37
N ARG A 30 -10.97 5.51 -34.70
CA ARG A 30 -11.15 6.59 -35.67
C ARG A 30 -12.54 7.23 -35.56
N ALA A 31 -13.58 6.43 -35.34
CA ALA A 31 -14.95 6.93 -35.15
C ALA A 31 -15.08 7.78 -33.88
N VAL A 32 -14.46 7.35 -32.78
CA VAL A 32 -14.39 8.13 -31.53
C VAL A 32 -13.62 9.43 -31.74
N GLY A 33 -12.45 9.39 -32.38
CA GLY A 33 -11.70 10.60 -32.72
C GLY A 33 -12.50 11.57 -33.61
N GLY A 34 -13.23 11.05 -34.59
CA GLY A 34 -14.13 11.83 -35.45
C GLY A 34 -15.30 12.45 -34.69
N LEU A 35 -15.91 11.72 -33.75
CA LEU A 35 -16.96 12.25 -32.88
C LEU A 35 -16.44 13.40 -32.01
N ILE A 36 -15.26 13.22 -31.40
CA ILE A 36 -14.62 14.27 -30.58
C ILE A 36 -14.33 15.50 -31.44
N ALA A 37 -13.80 15.32 -32.66
CA ALA A 37 -13.57 16.42 -33.59
C ALA A 37 -14.86 17.17 -33.94
N ALA A 38 -15.95 16.44 -34.23
CA ALA A 38 -17.24 17.03 -34.54
C ALA A 38 -17.84 17.83 -33.36
N LEU A 39 -17.63 17.36 -32.13
CA LEU A 39 -18.03 18.08 -30.93
C LEU A 39 -17.19 19.35 -30.74
N ALA A 40 -15.87 19.25 -30.89
CA ALA A 40 -14.95 20.36 -30.75
C ALA A 40 -15.09 21.42 -31.87
N ALA A 41 -15.64 21.05 -33.03
CA ALA A 41 -16.00 22.00 -34.08
C ALA A 41 -17.13 22.95 -33.67
N ARG A 42 -17.92 22.60 -32.63
CA ARG A 42 -19.00 23.43 -32.08
C ARG A 42 -18.52 24.41 -31.01
N GLY A 43 -17.30 24.23 -30.50
CA GLY A 43 -16.69 25.06 -29.45
C GLY A 43 -15.57 24.31 -28.72
N PRO A 44 -14.75 25.01 -27.89
CA PRO A 44 -13.67 24.38 -27.14
C PRO A 44 -14.16 23.21 -26.29
N LEU A 45 -13.45 22.09 -26.33
CA LEU A 45 -13.82 20.86 -25.63
C LEU A 45 -12.73 20.49 -24.62
N VAL A 46 -13.12 20.17 -23.39
CA VAL A 46 -12.23 19.58 -22.39
C VAL A 46 -12.63 18.13 -22.17
N LEU A 47 -11.69 17.20 -22.38
CA LEU A 47 -11.88 15.79 -22.09
C LEU A 47 -11.08 15.41 -20.85
N LEU A 48 -11.78 15.19 -19.73
CA LEU A 48 -11.21 14.71 -18.48
C LEU A 48 -11.27 13.17 -18.45
N LEU A 49 -10.10 12.55 -18.40
CA LEU A 49 -9.94 11.11 -18.24
C LEU A 49 -9.34 10.86 -16.86
N ASP A 50 -10.20 10.52 -15.90
CA ASP A 50 -9.80 10.22 -14.53
C ASP A 50 -9.50 8.74 -14.35
N ASP A 51 -8.68 8.42 -13.34
CA ASP A 51 -8.33 7.06 -12.93
C ASP A 51 -7.87 6.11 -14.05
N LEU A 52 -7.16 6.60 -15.07
CA LEU A 52 -6.74 5.76 -16.21
C LEU A 52 -5.82 4.58 -15.85
N HIS A 53 -5.26 4.57 -14.64
CA HIS A 53 -4.51 3.43 -14.11
C HIS A 53 -5.39 2.19 -13.87
N TRP A 54 -6.73 2.34 -13.82
CA TRP A 54 -7.69 1.25 -13.72
C TRP A 54 -8.37 0.92 -15.06
N ALA A 55 -8.01 1.63 -16.14
CA ALA A 55 -8.57 1.37 -17.45
C ALA A 55 -8.20 -0.05 -17.92
N ASP A 56 -9.17 -0.74 -18.51
CA ASP A 56 -8.89 -1.97 -19.22
C ASP A 56 -7.99 -1.73 -20.45
N ALA A 57 -7.46 -2.81 -21.02
CA ALA A 57 -6.52 -2.72 -22.13
C ALA A 57 -7.12 -1.99 -23.35
N ALA A 58 -8.40 -2.20 -23.65
CA ALA A 58 -9.06 -1.58 -24.80
C ALA A 58 -9.25 -0.07 -24.60
N SER A 59 -9.63 0.34 -23.39
CA SER A 59 -9.82 1.74 -23.00
C SER A 59 -8.49 2.49 -22.99
N LEU A 60 -7.43 1.86 -22.47
CA LEU A 60 -6.09 2.41 -22.52
C LEU A 60 -5.58 2.54 -23.97
N GLU A 61 -5.77 1.52 -24.81
CA GLU A 61 -5.42 1.58 -26.24
C GLU A 61 -6.12 2.73 -26.96
N LEU A 62 -7.41 2.97 -26.68
CA LEU A 62 -8.16 4.10 -27.23
C LEU A 62 -7.57 5.44 -26.77
N ALA A 63 -7.28 5.60 -25.47
CA ALA A 63 -6.68 6.82 -24.94
C ALA A 63 -5.31 7.10 -25.58
N LEU A 64 -4.47 6.06 -25.72
CA LEU A 64 -3.17 6.16 -26.39
C LEU A 64 -3.32 6.54 -27.87
N HIS A 65 -4.33 6.00 -28.56
CA HIS A 65 -4.62 6.37 -29.94
C HIS A 65 -5.00 7.86 -30.07
N LEU A 66 -5.90 8.35 -29.19
CA LEU A 66 -6.32 9.74 -29.19
C LEU A 66 -5.18 10.73 -28.88
N LEU A 67 -4.21 10.33 -28.05
CA LEU A 67 -3.03 11.17 -27.78
C LEU A 67 -2.01 11.17 -28.93
N ARG A 68 -1.83 10.04 -29.62
CA ARG A 68 -0.93 9.92 -30.78
C ARG A 68 -1.49 10.57 -32.04
N GLN A 69 -2.81 10.54 -32.18
CA GLN A 69 -3.56 11.12 -33.30
C GLN A 69 -4.65 12.04 -32.74
N PRO A 70 -4.26 13.21 -32.19
CA PRO A 70 -5.22 14.13 -31.61
C PRO A 70 -6.23 14.60 -32.66
N PRO A 71 -7.51 14.78 -32.28
CA PRO A 71 -8.53 15.36 -33.15
C PRO A 71 -8.09 16.76 -33.64
N SER A 72 -8.45 17.14 -34.86
CA SER A 72 -8.01 18.38 -35.52
C SER A 72 -8.68 19.67 -35.00
N ALA A 73 -8.91 19.80 -33.68
CA ALA A 73 -9.71 20.86 -33.07
C ALA A 73 -9.20 21.27 -31.68
N GLY A 74 -9.79 22.33 -31.11
CA GLY A 74 -9.48 22.86 -29.77
C GLY A 74 -9.93 21.94 -28.63
N VAL A 75 -9.28 20.79 -28.51
CA VAL A 75 -9.51 19.80 -27.45
C VAL A 75 -8.38 19.88 -26.43
N LEU A 76 -8.72 20.11 -25.16
CA LEU A 76 -7.82 19.94 -24.04
C LEU A 76 -8.04 18.57 -23.40
N PHE A 77 -7.01 17.73 -23.43
CA PHE A 77 -7.00 16.48 -22.67
C PHE A 77 -6.46 16.73 -21.27
N VAL A 78 -7.26 16.39 -20.25
CA VAL A 78 -6.82 16.35 -18.85
C VAL A 78 -6.82 14.90 -18.44
N VAL A 79 -5.65 14.36 -18.14
CA VAL A 79 -5.49 12.94 -17.79
C VAL A 79 -4.97 12.83 -16.37
N ALA A 80 -5.72 12.12 -15.53
CA ALA A 80 -5.30 11.79 -14.18
C ALA A 80 -5.04 10.28 -14.10
N SER A 81 -3.86 9.93 -13.56
CA SER A 81 -3.42 8.56 -13.41
C SER A 81 -2.38 8.45 -12.31
N ARG A 82 -2.32 7.29 -11.65
CA ARG A 82 -1.26 6.99 -10.69
C ARG A 82 0.04 6.66 -11.42
N PRO A 83 1.22 6.91 -10.82
CA PRO A 83 2.49 6.48 -11.38
C PRO A 83 2.50 4.98 -11.68
N GLY A 84 3.07 4.59 -12.81
CA GLY A 84 3.12 3.20 -13.26
C GLY A 84 3.17 3.08 -14.78
N ALA A 85 3.10 1.85 -15.30
CA ALA A 85 3.22 1.56 -16.72
C ALA A 85 2.21 2.31 -17.59
N ALA A 86 0.95 2.40 -17.15
CA ALA A 86 -0.10 3.13 -17.86
C ALA A 86 0.22 4.63 -17.97
N ALA A 87 0.66 5.26 -16.87
CA ALA A 87 1.05 6.67 -16.87
C ALA A 87 2.27 6.93 -17.77
N THR A 88 3.26 6.02 -17.77
CA THR A 88 4.41 6.10 -18.69
C THR A 88 3.96 6.01 -20.15
N ALA A 89 3.11 5.04 -20.49
CA ALA A 89 2.60 4.88 -21.85
C ALA A 89 1.81 6.11 -22.33
N LEU A 90 0.97 6.70 -21.47
CA LEU A 90 0.23 7.93 -21.76
C LEU A 90 1.16 9.13 -21.97
N ALA A 91 2.18 9.27 -21.11
CA ALA A 91 3.21 10.28 -21.21
C ALA A 91 4.03 10.15 -22.51
N GLU A 92 4.31 8.94 -22.97
CA GLU A 92 5.00 8.71 -24.24
C GLU A 92 4.09 8.97 -25.45
N ALA A 93 2.84 8.53 -25.40
CA ALA A 93 1.88 8.74 -26.48
C ALA A 93 1.61 10.23 -26.74
N GLY A 94 1.59 11.05 -25.69
CA GLY A 94 1.41 12.50 -25.80
C GLY A 94 2.71 13.29 -25.96
N ARG A 95 3.87 12.65 -26.21
CA ARG A 95 5.17 13.33 -26.26
C ARG A 95 5.23 14.47 -27.28
N ASP A 96 4.62 14.27 -28.44
CA ASP A 96 4.68 15.23 -29.56
C ASP A 96 3.50 16.21 -29.58
N LEU A 97 2.65 16.19 -28.54
CA LEU A 97 1.52 17.12 -28.43
C LEU A 97 2.01 18.54 -28.12
N PRO A 98 1.47 19.57 -28.80
CA PRO A 98 1.75 20.96 -28.46
C PRO A 98 1.23 21.28 -27.05
N GLU A 99 1.94 22.17 -26.35
CA GLU A 99 1.53 22.70 -25.03
C GLU A 99 1.30 21.66 -23.93
N ARG A 100 1.90 20.47 -24.05
CA ARG A 100 1.84 19.45 -23.00
C ARG A 100 2.42 19.97 -21.69
N ARG A 101 1.65 19.78 -20.60
CA ARG A 101 2.11 19.98 -19.22
C ARG A 101 1.90 18.71 -18.42
N SER A 102 2.89 18.36 -17.59
CA SER A 102 2.78 17.28 -16.62
C SER A 102 2.83 17.88 -15.22
N LEU A 103 1.85 17.55 -14.39
CA LEU A 103 1.77 17.99 -13.00
C LEU A 103 1.93 16.78 -12.10
N GLN A 104 3.11 16.64 -11.49
CA GLN A 104 3.33 15.63 -10.47
C GLN A 104 2.75 16.15 -9.15
N LEU A 105 1.70 15.49 -8.65
CA LEU A 105 1.12 15.83 -7.36
C LEU A 105 1.98 15.28 -6.23
N GLY A 106 2.49 16.18 -5.39
CA GLY A 106 3.15 15.85 -4.12
C GLY A 106 2.18 15.83 -2.95
N PRO A 107 2.68 15.65 -1.72
CA PRO A 107 1.89 15.84 -0.51
C PRO A 107 1.26 17.25 -0.48
N LEU A 108 0.03 17.33 0.02
CA LEU A 108 -0.69 18.56 0.25
C LEU A 108 0.11 19.45 1.21
N PRO A 109 0.48 20.67 0.81
CA PRO A 109 1.18 21.60 1.68
C PRO A 109 0.37 21.91 2.94
N GLU A 110 1.05 22.07 4.07
CA GLU A 110 0.41 22.27 5.38
C GLU A 110 -0.57 23.46 5.37
N ALA A 111 -0.21 24.58 4.74
CA ALA A 111 -1.09 25.75 4.63
C ALA A 111 -2.42 25.45 3.89
N ALA A 112 -2.37 24.62 2.84
CA ALA A 112 -3.57 24.19 2.14
C ALA A 112 -4.37 23.18 2.97
N ALA A 113 -3.69 22.28 3.68
CA ALA A 113 -4.31 21.32 4.58
C ALA A 113 -5.03 22.00 5.76
N ARG A 114 -4.42 23.05 6.35
CA ARG A 114 -5.07 23.89 7.39
C ARG A 114 -6.34 24.57 6.89
N THR A 115 -6.34 25.02 5.63
CA THR A 115 -7.55 25.58 5.00
C THR A 115 -8.68 24.54 4.94
N LEU A 116 -8.37 23.27 4.66
CA LEU A 116 -9.36 22.17 4.67
C LEU A 116 -9.85 21.81 6.09
N LEU A 117 -9.05 22.10 7.11
CA LEU A 117 -9.34 21.83 8.52
C LEU A 117 -9.83 23.06 9.29
N ALA A 118 -10.27 24.13 8.62
CA ALA A 118 -10.63 25.39 9.26
C ALA A 118 -11.73 25.29 10.35
N GLN A 119 -12.43 24.17 10.45
CA GLN A 119 -13.50 23.89 11.42
C GLN A 119 -13.16 22.73 12.37
N ALA A 120 -11.91 22.24 12.38
CA ALA A 120 -11.47 21.16 13.26
C ALA A 120 -10.64 21.72 14.43
N ASP A 121 -11.00 21.34 15.64
CA ASP A 121 -10.30 21.79 16.86
C ASP A 121 -8.90 21.15 16.99
N ASP A 122 -8.73 19.92 16.48
CA ASP A 122 -7.48 19.14 16.58
C ASP A 122 -6.64 19.14 15.29
N ALA A 123 -6.57 20.29 14.62
CA ALA A 123 -5.94 20.39 13.30
C ALA A 123 -4.49 19.90 13.28
N ASP A 124 -3.70 20.16 14.33
CA ASP A 124 -2.29 19.76 14.38
C ASP A 124 -2.10 18.25 14.46
N GLU A 125 -2.93 17.55 15.25
CA GLU A 125 -2.91 16.08 15.32
C GLU A 125 -3.31 15.47 13.97
N LEU A 126 -4.38 15.99 13.37
CA LEU A 126 -4.87 15.52 12.07
C LEU A 126 -3.85 15.74 10.95
N LEU A 127 -3.15 16.88 10.95
CA LEU A 127 -2.08 17.18 9.99
C LEU A 127 -0.92 16.21 10.14
N ALA A 128 -0.48 15.99 11.39
CA ALA A 128 0.59 15.05 11.69
C ALA A 128 0.23 13.65 11.20
N ARG A 129 -1.00 13.19 11.45
CA ARG A 129 -1.46 11.84 11.07
C ARG A 129 -1.75 11.69 9.59
N ALA A 130 -2.14 12.74 8.88
CA ALA A 130 -2.50 12.68 7.46
C ALA A 130 -1.30 12.77 6.50
N HIS A 131 -0.12 13.18 6.97
CA HIS A 131 1.13 13.32 6.19
C HIS A 131 0.92 13.92 4.79
N GLY A 132 0.11 14.98 4.70
CA GLY A 132 -0.19 15.67 3.44
C GLY A 132 -1.07 14.88 2.46
N ASN A 133 -1.74 13.81 2.87
CA ASN A 133 -2.73 13.13 2.05
C ASN A 133 -4.11 13.77 2.26
N PRO A 134 -4.70 14.44 1.25
CA PRO A 134 -6.01 15.11 1.40
C PRO A 134 -7.14 14.15 1.79
N PHE A 135 -7.13 12.92 1.26
CA PHE A 135 -8.14 11.92 1.58
C PHE A 135 -8.06 11.52 3.06
N PHE A 136 -6.86 11.19 3.56
CA PHE A 136 -6.70 10.86 4.97
C PHE A 136 -7.00 12.04 5.89
N LEU A 137 -6.61 13.26 5.51
CA LEU A 137 -6.92 14.47 6.27
C LEU A 137 -8.42 14.63 6.50
N LEU A 138 -9.21 14.51 5.42
CA LEU A 138 -10.67 14.67 5.47
C LEU A 138 -11.34 13.51 6.21
N GLU A 139 -10.86 12.28 6.03
CA GLU A 139 -11.43 11.12 6.72
C GLU A 139 -11.09 11.12 8.21
N LEU A 140 -9.85 11.43 8.61
CA LEU A 140 -9.49 11.55 10.02
C LEU A 140 -10.31 12.64 10.70
N ALA A 141 -10.50 13.80 10.04
CA ALA A 141 -11.36 14.86 10.56
C ALA A 141 -12.82 14.40 10.72
N ARG A 142 -13.31 13.49 9.86
CA ARG A 142 -14.63 12.87 9.98
C ARG A 142 -14.69 11.85 11.13
N GLY A 143 -13.72 10.95 11.22
CA GLY A 143 -13.67 9.90 12.26
C GLY A 143 -13.43 10.44 13.66
N HIS A 144 -12.66 11.52 13.79
CA HIS A 144 -12.43 12.19 15.08
C HIS A 144 -13.75 12.68 15.69
N ARG A 145 -14.66 13.23 14.89
CA ARG A 145 -16.02 13.62 15.36
C ARG A 145 -16.85 12.43 15.83
N SER A 146 -16.55 11.23 15.37
CA SER A 146 -17.26 9.99 15.72
C SER A 146 -16.56 9.19 16.83
N GLY A 147 -15.36 9.58 17.28
CA GLY A 147 -14.56 8.84 18.27
C GLY A 147 -13.78 7.64 17.72
N ASP A 148 -13.70 7.49 16.39
CA ASP A 148 -12.98 6.37 15.76
C ASP A 148 -11.49 6.70 15.61
N ALA A 149 -10.63 5.80 16.09
CA ALA A 149 -9.18 5.94 15.93
C ALA A 149 -8.75 5.90 14.46
N VAL A 150 -9.39 5.06 13.63
CA VAL A 150 -9.19 5.00 12.17
C VAL A 150 -10.56 4.94 11.48
N PRO A 151 -10.91 5.91 10.61
CA PRO A 151 -12.19 5.91 9.91
C PRO A 151 -12.37 4.68 9.00
N GLY A 152 -13.59 4.12 8.94
CA GLY A 152 -13.88 2.94 8.12
C GLY A 152 -13.63 3.10 6.61
N SER A 153 -13.75 4.33 6.10
CA SER A 153 -13.39 4.70 4.72
C SER A 153 -11.90 4.58 4.43
N VAL A 154 -11.04 4.95 5.37
CA VAL A 154 -9.58 4.77 5.29
C VAL A 154 -9.26 3.27 5.25
N LEU A 155 -9.90 2.49 6.12
CA LEU A 155 -9.77 1.03 6.13
C LEU A 155 -10.19 0.42 4.78
N ALA A 156 -11.31 0.86 4.20
CA ALA A 156 -11.83 0.37 2.93
C ALA A 156 -10.91 0.73 1.74
N ALA A 157 -10.36 1.96 1.71
CA ALA A 157 -9.45 2.39 0.65
C ALA A 157 -8.11 1.62 0.71
N VAL A 158 -7.58 1.41 1.92
CA VAL A 158 -6.38 0.58 2.12
C VAL A 158 -6.70 -0.87 1.76
N GLU A 159 -7.87 -1.39 2.11
CA GLU A 159 -8.29 -2.76 1.78
C GLU A 159 -8.33 -3.00 0.27
N ALA A 160 -8.99 -2.13 -0.50
CA ALA A 160 -9.05 -2.29 -1.96
C ALA A 160 -7.64 -2.35 -2.56
N THR A 161 -6.73 -1.52 -2.05
CA THR A 161 -5.31 -1.52 -2.47
C THR A 161 -4.60 -2.82 -2.08
N VAL A 162 -4.80 -3.29 -0.84
CA VAL A 162 -4.14 -4.50 -0.33
C VAL A 162 -4.68 -5.77 -0.99
N GLN A 163 -5.97 -5.83 -1.35
CA GLN A 163 -6.57 -6.98 -2.03
C GLN A 163 -6.10 -7.15 -3.48
N ALA A 164 -5.64 -6.07 -4.11
CA ALA A 164 -5.04 -6.12 -5.45
C ALA A 164 -3.61 -6.69 -5.44
N LEU A 165 -2.99 -6.85 -4.27
CA LEU A 165 -1.62 -7.35 -4.16
C LEU A 165 -1.54 -8.88 -4.31
N PRO A 166 -0.41 -9.40 -4.85
CA PRO A 166 -0.09 -10.82 -4.73
C PRO A 166 -0.12 -11.29 -3.27
N ALA A 167 -0.52 -12.54 -3.04
CA ALA A 167 -0.69 -13.08 -1.69
C ALA A 167 0.57 -12.94 -0.81
N ALA A 168 1.75 -13.15 -1.39
CA ALA A 168 3.05 -13.00 -0.72
C ALA A 168 3.34 -11.54 -0.33
N ALA A 169 3.02 -10.57 -1.20
CA ALA A 169 3.18 -9.14 -0.91
C ALA A 169 2.25 -8.70 0.22
N ARG A 170 0.99 -9.16 0.22
CA ARG A 170 0.07 -8.91 1.33
C ARG A 170 0.59 -9.50 2.65
N ALA A 171 1.03 -10.76 2.66
CA ALA A 171 1.57 -11.39 3.86
C ALA A 171 2.82 -10.66 4.38
N LEU A 172 3.72 -10.25 3.48
CA LEU A 172 4.89 -9.45 3.84
C LEU A 172 4.52 -8.08 4.42
N LEU A 173 3.50 -7.41 3.86
CA LEU A 173 3.00 -6.14 4.38
C LEU A 173 2.39 -6.29 5.79
N GLU A 174 1.64 -7.35 6.04
CA GLU A 174 1.14 -7.72 7.39
C GLU A 174 2.31 -7.98 8.35
N GLY A 175 3.33 -8.73 7.92
CA GLY A 175 4.54 -9.00 8.70
C GLY A 175 5.31 -7.72 9.06
N GLY A 176 5.45 -6.80 8.09
CA GLY A 176 6.03 -5.47 8.33
C GLY A 176 5.25 -4.66 9.36
N ALA A 177 3.91 -4.71 9.31
CA ALA A 177 3.08 -4.00 10.27
C ALA A 177 3.28 -4.50 11.72
N LEU A 178 3.56 -5.80 11.88
CA LEU A 178 3.92 -6.41 13.17
C LEU A 178 5.37 -6.09 13.60
N ALA A 179 6.31 -6.04 12.65
CA ALA A 179 7.73 -5.81 12.93
C ALA A 179 8.04 -4.38 13.40
N GLY A 180 7.22 -3.40 13.00
CA GLY A 180 7.37 -2.00 13.40
C GLY A 180 7.44 -1.06 12.21
N ASP A 181 7.87 0.18 12.44
CA ASP A 181 8.10 1.18 11.39
C ASP A 181 9.17 2.17 11.86
N PRO A 182 10.36 2.23 11.23
CA PRO A 182 10.83 1.39 10.14
C PRO A 182 11.17 -0.05 10.58
N PHE A 183 11.24 -0.98 9.63
CA PHE A 183 11.55 -2.39 9.88
C PHE A 183 12.56 -2.97 8.87
N ALA A 184 13.23 -4.05 9.26
CA ALA A 184 14.10 -4.81 8.35
C ALA A 184 13.28 -5.84 7.56
N LEU A 185 13.54 -5.99 6.26
CA LEU A 185 12.77 -6.85 5.37
C LEU A 185 12.72 -8.32 5.84
N ASP A 186 13.82 -8.81 6.40
CA ASP A 186 13.94 -10.17 6.92
C ASP A 186 13.08 -10.39 8.18
N LEU A 187 12.97 -9.41 9.07
CA LEU A 187 12.05 -9.48 10.21
C LEU A 187 10.59 -9.51 9.77
N ALA A 188 10.21 -8.74 8.75
CA ALA A 188 8.88 -8.82 8.16
C ALA A 188 8.61 -10.19 7.53
N ALA A 189 9.61 -10.78 6.87
CA ALA A 189 9.51 -12.13 6.30
C ALA A 189 9.33 -13.19 7.40
N VAL A 190 10.05 -13.07 8.52
CA VAL A 190 9.89 -13.95 9.69
C VAL A 190 8.49 -13.84 10.28
N ALA A 191 7.97 -12.63 10.46
CA ALA A 191 6.61 -12.41 10.96
C ALA A 191 5.52 -12.95 10.02
N ALA A 192 5.80 -12.93 8.71
CA ALA A 192 4.91 -13.41 7.66
C ALA A 192 5.04 -14.91 7.36
N ASP A 193 5.99 -15.61 7.98
CA ASP A 193 6.36 -16.99 7.68
C ASP A 193 6.68 -17.21 6.18
N LEU A 194 7.44 -16.28 5.60
CA LEU A 194 7.83 -16.30 4.19
C LEU A 194 9.30 -16.66 4.00
N PRO A 195 9.64 -17.52 3.03
CA PRO A 195 11.02 -17.73 2.62
C PRO A 195 11.66 -16.42 2.13
N ALA A 196 12.95 -16.23 2.42
CA ALA A 196 13.67 -14.99 2.09
C ALA A 196 13.58 -14.62 0.59
N GLY A 197 13.68 -15.58 -0.31
CA GLY A 197 13.55 -15.34 -1.76
C GLY A 197 12.15 -14.88 -2.17
N THR A 198 11.11 -15.40 -1.51
CA THR A 198 9.72 -14.97 -1.74
C THR A 198 9.48 -13.57 -1.20
N ALA A 199 10.03 -13.24 -0.03
CA ALA A 199 9.95 -11.90 0.54
C ALA A 199 10.68 -10.86 -0.33
N ALA A 200 11.86 -11.20 -0.87
CA ALA A 200 12.61 -10.34 -1.77
C ALA A 200 11.84 -10.01 -3.06
N ALA A 201 11.15 -10.98 -3.68
CA ALA A 201 10.31 -10.70 -4.83
C ALA A 201 9.02 -9.94 -4.47
N ALA A 202 8.49 -10.18 -3.27
CA ALA A 202 7.26 -9.57 -2.79
C ALA A 202 7.42 -8.09 -2.43
N VAL A 203 8.61 -7.66 -2.00
CA VAL A 203 8.86 -6.25 -1.64
C VAL A 203 8.73 -5.32 -2.85
N ASP A 204 9.13 -5.76 -4.04
CA ASP A 204 9.03 -4.96 -5.27
C ASP A 204 7.57 -4.56 -5.55
N ALA A 205 6.63 -5.49 -5.40
CA ALA A 205 5.20 -5.20 -5.56
C ALA A 205 4.68 -4.17 -4.52
N LEU A 206 5.25 -4.15 -3.31
CA LEU A 206 4.89 -3.19 -2.25
C LEU A 206 5.48 -1.79 -2.51
N LEU A 207 6.69 -1.74 -3.08
CA LEU A 207 7.35 -0.51 -3.52
C LEU A 207 6.64 0.08 -4.74
N ASP A 208 6.28 -0.75 -5.72
CA ASP A 208 5.53 -0.36 -6.93
C ASP A 208 4.13 0.14 -6.58
N ALA A 209 3.43 -0.54 -5.67
CA ALA A 209 2.16 -0.09 -5.12
C ALA A 209 2.29 1.15 -4.22
N ARG A 210 3.53 1.59 -3.94
CA ARG A 210 3.86 2.75 -3.10
C ARG A 210 3.30 2.66 -1.68
N LEU A 211 3.18 1.44 -1.15
CA LEU A 211 2.77 1.18 0.23
C LEU A 211 3.97 1.25 1.18
N LEU A 212 5.13 0.83 0.69
CA LEU A 212 6.41 0.94 1.38
C LEU A 212 7.36 1.86 0.61
N GLU A 213 8.38 2.35 1.31
CA GLU A 213 9.55 2.99 0.74
C GLU A 213 10.81 2.49 1.47
N LEU A 214 11.98 2.61 0.82
CA LEU A 214 13.25 2.21 1.40
C LEU A 214 13.71 3.27 2.41
N ASP A 215 14.18 2.82 3.57
CA ASP A 215 14.65 3.67 4.67
C ASP A 215 16.17 3.60 4.83
N GLY A 216 16.90 4.28 3.93
CA GLY A 216 18.36 4.26 3.91
C GLY A 216 18.96 2.93 3.41
N GLY A 217 20.26 2.74 3.61
CA GLY A 217 20.96 1.49 3.27
C GLY A 217 20.55 0.32 4.16
N ASP A 218 20.73 -0.91 3.65
CA ASP A 218 20.47 -2.22 4.30
C ASP A 218 19.01 -2.74 4.30
N LEU A 219 18.34 -2.76 3.14
CA LEU A 219 17.01 -3.42 2.93
C LEU A 219 15.98 -3.11 4.04
N ARG A 220 16.05 -1.91 4.61
CA ARG A 220 15.09 -1.42 5.57
C ARG A 220 13.94 -0.79 4.82
N CYS A 221 12.73 -1.12 5.25
CA CYS A 221 11.51 -0.57 4.70
C CYS A 221 10.81 0.26 5.76
N ARG A 222 10.08 1.28 5.31
CA ARG A 222 9.11 2.01 6.12
C ARG A 222 7.79 2.08 5.40
N PHE A 223 6.71 2.21 6.16
CA PHE A 223 5.43 2.48 5.55
C PHE A 223 5.45 3.90 5.01
N ARG A 224 5.01 4.05 3.76
CA ARG A 224 4.90 5.38 3.16
C ARG A 224 3.94 6.27 3.95
N HIS A 225 3.01 5.66 4.67
CA HIS A 225 2.05 6.36 5.51
C HIS A 225 1.72 5.56 6.78
N PRO A 226 1.84 6.13 7.99
CA PRO A 226 1.55 5.42 9.25
C PRO A 226 0.14 4.83 9.33
N LEU A 227 -0.87 5.52 8.80
CA LEU A 227 -2.24 4.96 8.74
C LEU A 227 -2.35 3.68 7.90
N VAL A 228 -1.50 3.47 6.89
CA VAL A 228 -1.49 2.21 6.14
C VAL A 228 -1.07 1.08 7.07
N ARG A 229 -0.04 1.30 7.89
CA ARG A 229 0.37 0.34 8.91
C ARG A 229 -0.74 0.06 9.91
N GLU A 230 -1.39 1.10 10.45
CA GLU A 230 -2.51 0.94 11.40
C GLU A 230 -3.66 0.14 10.78
N ALA A 231 -4.05 0.49 9.55
CA ALA A 231 -5.11 -0.18 8.82
C ALA A 231 -4.79 -1.65 8.52
N VAL A 232 -3.56 -1.95 8.09
CA VAL A 232 -3.10 -3.33 7.87
C VAL A 232 -3.09 -4.10 9.19
N HIS A 233 -2.49 -3.53 10.24
CA HIS A 233 -2.37 -4.15 11.55
C HIS A 233 -3.74 -4.50 12.16
N ALA A 234 -4.72 -3.59 12.06
CA ALA A 234 -6.07 -3.79 12.58
C ALA A 234 -6.79 -5.00 11.97
N ARG A 235 -6.40 -5.42 10.77
CA ARG A 235 -7.02 -6.52 10.02
C ARG A 235 -6.35 -7.87 10.22
N ILE A 236 -5.13 -7.90 10.78
CA ILE A 236 -4.43 -9.15 11.07
C ILE A 236 -5.25 -9.92 12.10
N SER A 237 -5.62 -11.16 11.77
CA SER A 237 -6.37 -12.02 12.69
C SER A 237 -5.59 -12.24 13.98
N VAL A 238 -6.31 -12.46 15.08
CA VAL A 238 -5.70 -12.66 16.40
C VAL A 238 -4.64 -13.76 16.36
N GLN A 239 -4.93 -14.89 15.70
CA GLN A 239 -4.02 -16.03 15.58
C GLN A 239 -2.75 -15.68 14.79
N ARG A 240 -2.89 -14.96 13.66
CA ARG A 240 -1.72 -14.54 12.86
C ARG A 240 -0.88 -13.51 13.59
N ARG A 241 -1.53 -12.57 14.28
CA ARG A 241 -0.87 -11.56 15.10
C ARG A 241 -0.03 -12.24 16.20
N GLN A 242 -0.63 -13.19 16.94
CA GLN A 242 0.08 -13.96 17.96
C GLN A 242 1.26 -14.73 17.39
N ALA A 243 1.06 -15.47 16.29
CA ALA A 243 2.13 -16.25 15.65
C ALA A 243 3.28 -15.37 15.13
N GLY A 244 2.95 -14.25 14.49
CA GLY A 244 3.95 -13.30 13.97
C GLY A 244 4.75 -12.63 15.09
N HIS A 245 4.09 -12.18 16.18
CA HIS A 245 4.80 -11.67 17.35
C HIS A 245 5.67 -12.74 18.03
N ALA A 246 5.23 -13.99 18.10
CA ALA A 246 6.04 -15.09 18.64
C ALA A 246 7.29 -15.35 17.77
N ALA A 247 7.15 -15.29 16.45
CA ALA A 247 8.26 -15.44 15.52
C ALA A 247 9.27 -14.28 15.66
N LEU A 248 8.78 -13.04 15.70
CA LEU A 248 9.59 -11.85 15.91
C LEU A 248 10.33 -11.86 17.25
N ALA A 249 9.66 -12.21 18.34
CA ALA A 249 10.27 -12.31 19.66
C ALA A 249 11.45 -13.31 19.65
N ARG A 250 11.23 -14.53 19.12
CA ARG A 250 12.29 -15.55 19.00
C ARG A 250 13.47 -15.07 18.17
N GLU A 251 13.21 -14.48 17.01
CA GLU A 251 14.26 -14.02 16.10
C GLU A 251 15.07 -12.87 16.69
N LEU A 252 14.41 -11.88 17.29
CA LEU A 252 15.08 -10.75 17.94
C LEU A 252 15.91 -11.21 19.15
N THR A 253 15.41 -12.14 19.96
CA THR A 253 16.17 -12.75 21.05
C THR A 253 17.38 -13.52 20.53
N ALA A 254 17.25 -14.31 19.46
CA ALA A 254 18.35 -15.04 18.87
C ALA A 254 19.46 -14.12 18.33
N ARG A 255 19.09 -12.93 17.85
CA ARG A 255 20.02 -11.88 17.41
C ARG A 255 20.65 -11.08 18.56
N GLY A 256 20.26 -11.35 19.81
CA GLY A 256 20.72 -10.59 20.98
C GLY A 256 20.23 -9.15 20.99
N ALA A 257 19.04 -8.88 20.43
CA ALA A 257 18.43 -7.55 20.45
C ALA A 257 18.18 -7.07 21.89
N ASP A 258 18.12 -5.75 22.08
CA ASP A 258 17.77 -5.14 23.36
C ASP A 258 16.41 -5.70 23.85
N PRO A 259 16.29 -6.18 25.11
CA PRO A 259 15.03 -6.67 25.66
C PRO A 259 13.86 -5.70 25.53
N ARG A 260 14.10 -4.38 25.49
CA ARG A 260 13.07 -3.34 25.24
C ARG A 260 12.44 -3.44 23.85
N VAL A 261 13.18 -3.95 22.87
CA VAL A 261 12.71 -4.20 21.50
C VAL A 261 11.96 -5.53 21.42
N VAL A 262 12.35 -6.52 22.22
CA VAL A 262 11.70 -7.84 22.28
C VAL A 262 10.37 -7.78 23.05
N ALA A 263 10.33 -7.01 24.15
CA ALA A 263 9.22 -6.98 25.09
C ALA A 263 7.84 -6.72 24.46
N PRO A 264 7.64 -5.76 23.54
CA PRO A 264 6.35 -5.56 22.88
C PRO A 264 5.81 -6.81 22.17
N HIS A 265 6.68 -7.66 21.62
CA HIS A 265 6.28 -8.89 20.97
C HIS A 265 5.92 -9.98 21.98
N LEU A 266 6.65 -10.08 23.10
CA LEU A 266 6.35 -11.03 24.18
C LEU A 266 5.02 -10.72 24.87
N VAL A 267 4.68 -9.45 25.09
CA VAL A 267 3.38 -9.04 25.68
C VAL A 267 2.19 -9.63 24.92
N VAL A 268 2.31 -9.79 23.60
CA VAL A 268 1.24 -10.30 22.72
C VAL A 268 1.28 -11.82 22.56
N SER A 269 2.45 -12.45 22.67
CA SER A 269 2.67 -13.82 22.21
C SER A 269 3.08 -14.83 23.28
N ALA A 270 3.56 -14.39 24.44
CA ALA A 270 4.03 -15.27 25.49
C ALA A 270 2.89 -16.09 26.10
N ALA A 271 3.19 -17.34 26.45
CA ALA A 271 2.25 -18.27 27.08
C ALA A 271 2.45 -18.30 28.60
N PRO A 272 1.38 -18.53 29.40
CA PRO A 272 1.52 -18.73 30.84
C PRO A 272 2.55 -19.81 31.17
N GLY A 273 3.43 -19.53 32.13
CA GLY A 273 4.53 -20.39 32.56
C GLY A 273 5.84 -20.22 31.78
N ASP A 274 5.92 -19.31 30.80
CA ASP A 274 7.17 -19.03 30.07
C ASP A 274 8.14 -18.20 30.93
N GLU A 275 8.98 -18.88 31.71
CA GLU A 275 9.98 -18.25 32.59
C GLU A 275 10.98 -17.36 31.83
N THR A 276 11.27 -17.69 30.57
CA THR A 276 12.19 -16.89 29.75
C THR A 276 11.53 -15.57 29.35
N ALA A 277 10.26 -15.61 28.92
CA ALA A 277 9.49 -14.42 28.61
C ALA A 277 9.29 -13.52 29.84
N ILE A 278 9.01 -14.10 31.01
CA ILE A 278 8.89 -13.37 32.29
C ILE A 278 10.18 -12.60 32.57
N GLY A 279 11.33 -13.28 32.56
CA GLY A 279 12.62 -12.63 32.81
C GLY A 279 12.95 -11.52 31.80
N LEU A 280 12.62 -11.72 30.52
CA LEU A 280 12.82 -10.73 29.46
C LEU A 280 11.86 -9.54 29.53
N LEU A 281 10.72 -9.65 30.23
CA LEU A 281 9.79 -8.55 30.49
C LEU A 281 10.16 -7.77 31.76
N GLU A 282 10.60 -8.47 32.82
CA GLU A 282 11.00 -7.84 34.09
C GLU A 282 12.30 -7.04 33.99
N ALA A 283 13.32 -7.58 33.30
CA ALA A 283 14.63 -6.95 33.18
C ALA A 283 14.61 -5.54 32.54
N PRO A 284 13.96 -5.30 31.38
CA PRO A 284 13.86 -3.96 30.81
C PRO A 284 12.96 -3.04 31.62
N ALA A 285 11.92 -3.55 32.32
CA ALA A 285 11.01 -2.71 33.10
C ALA A 285 11.72 -1.97 34.25
N GLY A 286 12.63 -2.64 34.96
CA GLY A 286 13.39 -2.01 36.05
C GLY A 286 14.28 -0.85 35.59
N SER A 287 14.85 -0.95 34.38
CA SER A 287 15.70 0.11 33.80
C SER A 287 14.93 1.15 32.97
N ALA A 288 13.66 0.88 32.62
CA ALA A 288 12.80 1.81 31.89
C ALA A 288 11.89 2.65 32.79
N HIS A 289 11.75 2.29 34.08
CA HIS A 289 10.85 2.98 35.01
C HIS A 289 11.04 4.50 35.06
N ALA A 290 12.29 4.98 35.00
CA ALA A 290 12.59 6.41 35.06
C ALA A 290 12.36 7.17 33.74
N THR A 291 12.34 6.48 32.59
CA THR A 291 12.27 7.12 31.25
C THR A 291 11.01 6.79 30.46
N ALA A 292 10.33 5.69 30.79
CA ALA A 292 9.11 5.22 30.14
C ALA A 292 8.24 4.41 31.14
N PRO A 293 7.68 5.07 32.17
CA PRO A 293 6.96 4.39 33.25
C PRO A 293 5.76 3.56 32.76
N ASP A 294 5.01 4.06 31.77
CA ASP A 294 3.85 3.34 31.22
C ASP A 294 4.24 2.06 30.46
N ALA A 295 5.41 2.06 29.83
CA ALA A 295 5.92 0.86 29.14
C ALA A 295 6.40 -0.17 30.16
N ALA A 296 7.12 0.28 31.20
CA ALA A 296 7.57 -0.56 32.30
C ALA A 296 6.39 -1.22 33.03
N ALA A 297 5.34 -0.45 33.35
CA ALA A 297 4.12 -0.99 33.96
C ALA A 297 3.47 -2.07 33.08
N ARG A 298 3.29 -1.79 31.79
CA ARG A 298 2.71 -2.75 30.83
C ARG A 298 3.51 -4.05 30.73
N TRP A 299 4.84 -3.99 30.79
CA TRP A 299 5.68 -5.19 30.76
C TRP A 299 5.60 -5.99 32.06
N LEU A 300 5.56 -5.33 33.22
CA LEU A 300 5.39 -5.98 34.52
C LEU A 300 4.01 -6.65 34.63
N GLU A 301 2.94 -5.95 34.25
CA GLU A 301 1.60 -6.54 34.20
C GLU A 301 1.54 -7.75 33.26
N ALA A 302 2.25 -7.70 32.13
CA ALA A 302 2.35 -8.84 31.24
C ALA A 302 3.12 -10.00 31.88
N ALA A 303 4.24 -9.73 32.56
CA ALA A 303 5.00 -10.74 33.29
C ALA A 303 4.15 -11.41 34.39
N GLU A 304 3.38 -10.62 35.15
CA GLU A 304 2.48 -11.13 36.18
C GLU A 304 1.40 -12.05 35.60
N ARG A 305 0.80 -11.69 34.45
CA ARG A 305 -0.18 -12.55 33.76
C ARG A 305 0.41 -13.88 33.29
N LEU A 306 1.72 -13.96 33.09
CA LEU A 306 2.42 -15.17 32.67
C LEU A 306 2.83 -16.05 33.84
N LEU A 307 2.76 -15.58 35.09
CA LEU A 307 3.09 -16.40 36.24
C LEU A 307 2.18 -17.64 36.32
N PRO A 308 2.72 -18.82 36.67
CA PRO A 308 1.89 -19.98 36.91
C PRO A 308 0.93 -19.71 38.08
N ALA A 309 -0.29 -20.26 38.00
CA ALA A 309 -1.36 -20.03 38.98
C ALA A 309 -0.95 -20.30 40.44
N ASP A 310 0.08 -21.12 40.64
CA ASP A 310 0.58 -21.56 41.94
C ASP A 310 1.65 -20.61 42.53
N ALA A 311 2.05 -19.56 41.81
CA ALA A 311 3.10 -18.63 42.23
C ALA A 311 2.59 -17.45 43.10
N GLY A 312 1.28 -17.18 43.11
CA GLY A 312 0.67 -16.09 43.88
C GLY A 312 0.82 -16.23 45.41
N ASP A 313 0.98 -17.47 45.90
CA ASP A 313 1.06 -17.77 47.34
C ASP A 313 2.47 -17.58 47.95
N ARG A 314 3.50 -17.22 47.15
CA ARG A 314 4.89 -17.09 47.62
C ARG A 314 5.42 -15.65 47.75
N ARG A 315 4.59 -14.63 47.50
CA ARG A 315 5.01 -13.21 47.51
C ARG A 315 4.16 -12.29 48.41
N LEU A 316 3.66 -12.78 49.54
CA LEU A 316 3.23 -11.94 50.67
C LEU A 316 4.22 -12.04 51.83
#